data_AF-A0A1M7LQY6-F1
#
_entry.id   AF-A0A1M7LQY6-F1
#
_cell.length_a   1.000
_cell.length_b   1.000
_cell.length_c   1.000
_cell.angle_alpha   90.00
_cell.angle_beta   90.00
_cell.angle_gamma   90.00
#
_symmetry.space_group_name_H-M   'P 1'
#
loop_
_entity.id
_entity.type
_entity.pdbx_description
1 polymer ?
#
loop_
_entity_poly.entity_id
_entity_poly.type
_entity_poly.pdbx_seq_one_letter_code
_entity_poly.pdbx_strand_id
1 'polypeptide(L)'
;PTVTIHTIAGDDAINAVEHQQALSISGTASGVKGGETLTLTLNGKRHTTQVGADGHWTLTVGEGDIKSLRDGGYALKAEVTDDAGNTGYGQRGVTVDTSRPTVTIDAVTGDDVIDAVEHQQDLILSGTTTGLREGETLTLDLGGKIHITRVSSNGTWRLGVPAADVKDLEVGHQTVSVLVEDDAGNQANGSRRFEVQLAESEDFESDPLRDQVHAGESHIFDSGMKIIGIQDGRAFGGSEAWAFGFNENYGNVVVIAEGAVGEIDFGYRVDYFSFNYHSVDNDSYVEVYDSNDLMIDQVKLKAVDPGGGIPVVYKFEYTADDGKVVDHIRINGQNERMGVVLDNFEWNRYETVATVQQRLLMSEDAESESKPIDTAVMESNTVSSREADNHLTSTANDDHFTISNGGGDLLTWHLLNAADATGGNGVDRISGFTVGYGADADYIDLHELLADSGIHGSGNGGPDLDELARYLRVMVKGNDTEIAIDRDSEGSTHKMTTLVTLTDVQTDLATLLANQQLIV
;
A
#
# COMPACT_ATOMS: atom_id res chain seq x y z
N PRO A 1 65.98 -15.98 22.44
CA PRO A 1 64.82 -16.12 21.53
C PRO A 1 63.96 -14.85 21.55
N THR A 2 63.30 -14.50 20.44
CA THR A 2 62.34 -13.38 20.36
C THR A 2 61.10 -13.85 19.61
N VAL A 3 59.91 -13.52 20.10
CA VAL A 3 58.63 -13.93 19.49
C VAL A 3 57.78 -12.70 19.19
N THR A 4 57.14 -12.67 18.02
CA THR A 4 56.12 -11.69 17.67
C THR A 4 54.79 -12.39 17.40
N ILE A 5 53.68 -11.70 17.64
CA ILE A 5 52.33 -12.15 17.28
C ILE A 5 51.80 -11.14 16.25
N HIS A 6 51.37 -11.63 15.09
CA HIS A 6 50.72 -10.79 14.08
C HIS A 6 49.33 -10.35 14.54
N THR A 7 48.71 -9.42 13.82
CA THR A 7 47.35 -8.96 14.09
C THR A 7 46.40 -10.14 14.19
N ILE A 8 45.56 -10.13 15.22
CA ILE A 8 44.60 -11.20 15.50
C ILE A 8 43.29 -10.84 14.80
N ALA A 9 42.64 -11.80 14.14
CA ALA A 9 41.41 -11.61 13.35
C ALA A 9 41.48 -10.58 12.19
N GLY A 10 42.58 -9.83 12.07
CA GLY A 10 42.79 -8.82 11.03
C GLY A 10 42.86 -7.40 11.58
N ASP A 11 42.28 -7.18 12.76
CA ASP A 11 42.05 -5.86 13.38
C ASP A 11 42.26 -5.83 14.92
N ASP A 12 42.62 -6.97 15.53
CA ASP A 12 42.74 -7.16 16.98
C ASP A 12 41.42 -7.07 17.77
N ALA A 13 40.30 -7.21 17.08
CA ALA A 13 38.99 -7.45 17.67
C ALA A 13 38.51 -8.86 17.30
N ILE A 14 37.70 -9.50 18.13
CA ILE A 14 36.99 -10.73 17.80
C ILE A 14 35.53 -10.36 17.82
N ASN A 15 34.93 -10.26 16.64
CA ASN A 15 33.53 -9.90 16.47
C ASN A 15 32.59 -11.10 16.71
N ALA A 16 31.29 -10.85 16.66
CA ALA A 16 30.27 -11.87 16.88
C ALA A 16 30.36 -13.06 15.91
N VAL A 17 30.82 -12.86 14.66
CA VAL A 17 30.97 -13.94 13.67
C VAL A 17 32.23 -14.75 13.96
N GLU A 18 33.35 -14.08 14.18
CA GLU A 18 34.64 -14.66 14.52
C GLU A 18 34.61 -15.43 15.85
N HIS A 19 33.81 -14.95 16.80
CA HIS A 19 33.58 -15.61 18.08
C HIS A 19 32.97 -17.00 17.93
N GLN A 20 32.26 -17.26 16.82
CA GLN A 20 31.59 -18.52 16.54
C GLN A 20 32.44 -19.51 15.74
N GLN A 21 33.72 -19.23 15.51
CA GLN A 21 34.62 -20.09 14.73
C GLN A 21 36.01 -20.24 15.36
N ALA A 22 36.79 -21.18 14.84
CA ALA A 22 38.19 -21.32 15.22
C ALA A 22 39.03 -20.18 14.61
N LEU A 23 39.98 -19.65 15.37
CA LEU A 23 40.85 -18.56 14.92
C LEU A 23 42.26 -19.06 14.64
N SER A 24 42.81 -18.65 13.49
CA SER A 24 44.20 -18.89 13.13
C SER A 24 45.06 -17.71 13.59
N ILE A 25 46.00 -17.98 14.50
CA ILE A 25 46.91 -16.99 15.05
C ILE A 25 48.30 -17.27 14.50
N SER A 26 48.98 -16.22 14.04
CA SER A 26 50.31 -16.35 13.44
C SER A 26 51.31 -15.37 14.02
N GLY A 27 52.58 -15.59 13.71
CA GLY A 27 53.65 -14.69 14.11
C GLY A 27 55.01 -15.17 13.61
N THR A 28 56.07 -14.63 14.23
CA THR A 28 57.44 -15.07 13.98
C THR A 28 58.16 -15.41 15.28
N ALA A 29 59.17 -16.26 15.20
CA ALA A 29 60.10 -16.54 16.27
C ALA A 29 61.53 -16.57 15.71
N SER A 30 62.44 -15.86 16.37
CA SER A 30 63.86 -15.77 15.98
C SER A 30 64.78 -16.18 17.11
N GLY A 31 66.00 -16.60 16.75
CA GLY A 31 66.96 -17.17 17.69
C GLY A 31 66.54 -18.56 18.20
N VAL A 32 65.73 -19.29 17.41
CA VAL A 32 65.30 -20.68 17.62
C VAL A 32 65.41 -21.44 16.30
N LYS A 33 65.52 -22.76 16.34
CA LYS A 33 65.48 -23.60 15.13
C LYS A 33 64.05 -23.96 14.77
N GLY A 34 63.81 -24.32 13.51
CA GLY A 34 62.55 -24.94 13.12
C GLY A 34 62.31 -26.26 13.87
N GLY A 35 61.06 -26.54 14.22
CA GLY A 35 60.62 -27.68 15.02
C GLY A 35 60.48 -27.39 16.52
N GLU A 36 61.00 -26.26 17.01
CA GLU A 36 60.89 -25.87 18.42
C GLU A 36 59.43 -25.61 18.81
N THR A 37 59.04 -26.04 20.01
CA THR A 37 57.64 -25.92 20.47
C THR A 37 57.36 -24.51 20.97
N LEU A 38 56.40 -23.84 20.34
CA LEU A 38 55.86 -22.57 20.79
C LEU A 38 54.57 -22.81 21.58
N THR A 39 54.47 -22.20 22.76
CA THR A 39 53.26 -22.22 23.59
C THR A 39 52.60 -20.86 23.60
N LEU A 40 51.36 -20.79 23.13
CA LEU A 40 50.47 -19.63 23.23
C LEU A 40 49.55 -19.81 24.45
N THR A 41 49.42 -18.77 25.26
CA THR A 41 48.44 -18.73 26.36
C THR A 41 47.38 -17.67 26.07
N LEU A 42 46.11 -18.06 26.11
CA LEU A 42 44.93 -17.21 25.98
C LEU A 42 43.93 -17.57 27.08
N ASN A 43 43.46 -16.57 27.84
CA ASN A 43 42.55 -16.78 28.98
C ASN A 43 43.01 -17.89 29.97
N GLY A 44 44.32 -17.98 30.21
CA GLY A 44 44.93 -19.02 31.05
C GLY A 44 45.03 -20.41 30.42
N LYS A 45 44.43 -20.65 29.25
CA LYS A 45 44.55 -21.91 28.51
C LYS A 45 45.78 -21.90 27.62
N ARG A 46 46.51 -23.03 27.60
CA ARG A 46 47.73 -23.20 26.81
C ARG A 46 47.44 -23.98 25.53
N HIS A 47 48.02 -23.50 24.44
CA HIS A 47 47.96 -24.08 23.10
C HIS A 47 49.37 -24.18 22.54
N THR A 48 49.68 -25.22 21.77
CA THR A 48 51.04 -25.46 21.29
C THR A 48 51.09 -25.66 19.79
N THR A 49 52.11 -25.10 19.15
CA THR A 49 52.46 -25.35 17.74
C THR A 49 53.98 -25.49 17.63
N GLN A 50 54.48 -25.75 16.44
CA GLN A 50 55.93 -25.74 16.15
C GLN A 50 56.30 -24.50 15.34
N VAL A 51 57.51 -23.98 15.60
CA VAL A 51 58.11 -22.94 14.77
C VAL A 51 58.58 -23.56 13.46
N GLY A 52 58.25 -22.95 12.33
CA GLY A 52 58.70 -23.34 10.99
C GLY A 52 60.20 -23.12 10.80
N ALA A 53 60.79 -23.79 9.81
CA ALA A 53 62.21 -23.63 9.50
C ALA A 53 62.58 -22.22 9.01
N ASP A 54 61.60 -21.47 8.52
CA ASP A 54 61.67 -20.06 8.13
C ASP A 54 61.44 -19.09 9.31
N GLY A 55 61.19 -19.60 10.51
CA GLY A 55 60.90 -18.81 11.71
C GLY A 55 59.44 -18.35 11.84
N HIS A 56 58.56 -18.71 10.89
CA HIS A 56 57.14 -18.42 10.99
C HIS A 56 56.42 -19.49 11.80
N TRP A 57 55.31 -19.12 12.44
CA TRP A 57 54.46 -20.09 13.12
C TRP A 57 52.99 -19.73 12.94
N THR A 58 52.15 -20.77 12.95
CA THR A 58 50.69 -20.66 12.92
C THR A 58 50.11 -21.64 13.93
N LEU A 59 49.07 -21.21 14.63
CA LEU A 59 48.36 -21.98 15.63
C LEU A 59 46.86 -21.72 15.48
N THR A 60 46.07 -22.78 15.39
CA THR A 60 44.61 -22.67 15.45
C THR A 60 44.13 -22.81 16.89
N VAL A 61 43.44 -21.78 17.39
CA VAL A 61 42.67 -21.86 18.63
C VAL A 61 41.27 -22.32 18.26
N GLY A 62 40.83 -23.44 18.84
CA GLY A 62 39.54 -24.06 18.49
C GLY A 62 38.35 -23.19 18.89
N GLU A 63 37.25 -23.32 18.14
CA GLU A 63 35.99 -22.61 18.34
C GLU A 63 35.52 -22.64 19.80
N GLY A 64 35.56 -23.80 20.47
CA GLY A 64 35.10 -23.91 21.85
C GLY A 64 35.87 -23.02 22.84
N ASP A 65 37.14 -22.75 22.57
CA ASP A 65 37.95 -21.85 23.40
C ASP A 65 37.68 -20.38 23.07
N ILE A 66 37.45 -20.05 21.80
CA ILE A 66 37.04 -18.71 21.39
C ILE A 66 35.66 -18.37 21.97
N LYS A 67 34.69 -19.28 21.85
CA LYS A 67 33.34 -19.15 22.44
C LYS A 67 33.34 -19.00 23.96
N SER A 68 34.37 -19.47 24.64
CA SER A 68 34.50 -19.36 26.09
C SER A 68 34.91 -17.96 26.56
N LEU A 69 35.42 -17.13 25.65
CA LEU A 69 35.78 -15.74 25.93
C LEU A 69 34.51 -14.90 26.06
N ARG A 70 34.41 -14.13 27.13
CA ARG A 70 33.38 -13.09 27.29
C ARG A 70 33.86 -11.78 26.69
N ASP A 71 32.95 -10.88 26.34
CA ASP A 71 33.30 -9.53 25.91
C ASP A 71 34.28 -8.85 26.89
N GLY A 72 35.29 -8.18 26.33
CA GLY A 72 36.37 -7.54 27.08
C GLY A 72 37.77 -7.76 26.49
N GLY A 73 38.77 -7.16 27.11
CA GLY A 73 40.17 -7.23 26.67
C GLY A 73 40.91 -8.47 27.19
N TYR A 74 41.66 -9.12 26.31
CA TYR A 74 42.54 -10.25 26.60
C TYR A 74 43.97 -9.98 26.16
N ALA A 75 44.94 -10.61 26.84
CA ALA A 75 46.34 -10.60 26.44
C ALA A 75 46.76 -12.01 26.01
N LEU A 76 47.26 -12.11 24.78
CA LEU A 76 47.92 -13.33 24.29
C LEU A 76 49.39 -13.26 24.66
N LYS A 77 49.92 -14.37 25.17
CA LYS A 77 51.36 -14.53 25.40
C LYS A 77 51.86 -15.76 24.67
N ALA A 78 52.77 -15.56 23.71
CA ALA A 78 53.48 -16.63 23.03
C ALA A 78 54.89 -16.77 23.62
N GLU A 79 55.32 -17.99 23.92
CA GLU A 79 56.63 -18.29 24.50
C GLU A 79 57.25 -19.49 23.78
N VAL A 80 58.55 -19.40 23.52
CA VAL A 80 59.36 -20.49 22.94
C VAL A 80 60.62 -20.66 23.76
N THR A 81 61.06 -21.91 23.93
CA THR A 81 62.32 -22.28 24.57
C THR A 81 63.19 -22.98 23.53
N ASP A 82 64.47 -22.63 23.43
CA ASP A 82 65.40 -23.34 22.55
C ASP A 82 65.99 -24.61 23.22
N ASP A 83 66.60 -25.49 22.42
CA ASP A 83 67.37 -26.66 22.86
C ASP A 83 68.37 -26.38 24.01
N ALA A 84 68.91 -25.16 24.09
CA ALA A 84 69.89 -24.75 25.11
C ALA A 84 69.23 -24.26 26.41
N GLY A 85 67.90 -24.20 26.46
CA GLY A 85 67.11 -23.77 27.62
C GLY A 85 66.87 -22.27 27.71
N ASN A 86 67.23 -21.48 26.69
CA ASN A 86 66.92 -20.05 26.67
C ASN A 86 65.45 -19.84 26.27
N THR A 87 64.73 -18.97 26.99
CA THR A 87 63.34 -18.64 26.69
C THR A 87 63.22 -17.26 26.04
N GLY A 88 62.17 -17.07 25.25
CA GLY A 88 61.75 -15.77 24.75
C GLY A 88 60.25 -15.73 24.56
N TYR A 89 59.65 -14.54 24.69
CA TYR A 89 58.21 -14.38 24.61
C TYR A 89 57.81 -13.11 23.84
N GLY A 90 56.56 -13.09 23.40
CA GLY A 90 55.87 -11.95 22.81
C GLY A 90 54.47 -11.84 23.38
N GLN A 91 53.94 -10.62 23.44
CA GLN A 91 52.57 -10.35 23.88
C GLN A 91 51.83 -9.46 22.88
N ARG A 92 50.51 -9.68 22.77
CA ARG A 92 49.60 -8.86 21.95
C ARG A 92 48.23 -8.84 22.62
N GLY A 93 47.59 -7.69 22.64
CA GLY A 93 46.21 -7.55 23.12
C GLY A 93 45.21 -7.93 22.03
N VAL A 94 44.04 -8.41 22.45
CA VAL A 94 42.87 -8.58 21.59
C VAL A 94 41.63 -8.19 22.40
N THR A 95 40.65 -7.58 21.76
CA THR A 95 39.34 -7.31 22.37
C THR A 95 38.33 -8.30 21.84
N VAL A 96 37.53 -8.91 22.71
CA VAL A 96 36.33 -9.63 22.29
C VAL A 96 35.18 -8.66 22.40
N ASP A 97 34.46 -8.44 21.30
CA ASP A 97 33.26 -7.63 21.27
C ASP A 97 32.23 -8.30 20.37
N THR A 98 31.27 -8.97 21.00
CA THR A 98 30.20 -9.69 20.30
C THR A 98 28.89 -8.89 20.27
N SER A 99 28.91 -7.65 20.77
CA SER A 99 27.73 -6.82 20.90
C SER A 99 27.38 -6.17 19.57
N ARG A 100 26.39 -6.71 18.87
CA ARG A 100 25.93 -6.13 17.60
C ARG A 100 25.28 -4.76 17.84
N PRO A 101 25.60 -3.75 17.01
CA PRO A 101 24.91 -2.48 17.07
C PRO A 101 23.44 -2.63 16.63
N THR A 102 22.64 -1.59 16.88
CA THR A 102 21.33 -1.43 16.25
C THR A 102 21.25 -0.08 15.56
N VAL A 103 20.38 0.03 14.56
CA VAL A 103 20.13 1.27 13.84
C VAL A 103 18.66 1.37 13.47
N THR A 104 18.07 2.55 13.63
CA THR A 104 16.73 2.90 13.16
C THR A 104 16.81 4.05 12.17
N ILE A 105 15.79 4.18 11.34
CA ILE A 105 15.54 5.34 10.49
C ILE A 105 14.20 5.92 10.97
N ASP A 106 14.16 7.21 11.28
CA ASP A 106 12.92 7.92 11.63
C ASP A 106 12.10 8.22 10.36
N ALA A 107 10.86 8.68 10.58
CA ALA A 107 10.19 9.70 9.75
C ALA A 107 10.90 10.16 8.47
N VAL A 108 10.58 9.70 7.24
CA VAL A 108 10.99 10.41 6.03
C VAL A 108 9.96 11.51 5.91
N THR A 109 10.40 12.77 5.80
CA THR A 109 9.54 13.99 5.77
C THR A 109 8.58 14.19 6.96
N GLY A 110 8.45 13.21 7.86
CA GLY A 110 7.59 13.22 9.05
C GLY A 110 6.40 12.28 8.94
N ASP A 111 6.02 11.92 7.73
CA ASP A 111 4.81 11.16 7.36
C ASP A 111 5.06 10.01 6.38
N ASP A 112 6.31 9.77 5.99
CA ASP A 112 6.72 8.78 4.98
C ASP A 112 6.25 9.07 3.57
N VAL A 113 5.92 10.32 3.27
CA VAL A 113 5.53 10.73 1.92
C VAL A 113 6.40 11.90 1.49
N ILE A 114 7.13 11.75 0.40
CA ILE A 114 7.80 12.86 -0.29
C ILE A 114 6.82 13.42 -1.30
N ASP A 115 6.31 14.63 -1.03
CA ASP A 115 5.40 15.34 -1.92
C ASP A 115 6.13 16.04 -3.09
N ALA A 116 5.37 16.70 -3.98
CA ALA A 116 5.92 17.42 -5.12
C ALA A 116 6.85 18.59 -4.75
N VAL A 117 6.67 19.20 -3.58
CA VAL A 117 7.48 20.31 -3.07
C VAL A 117 8.77 19.76 -2.46
N GLU A 118 8.66 18.74 -1.62
CA GLU A 118 9.76 18.06 -0.92
C GLU A 118 10.67 17.33 -1.90
N HIS A 119 10.12 16.76 -2.97
CA HIS A 119 10.89 16.14 -4.05
C HIS A 119 11.87 17.11 -4.73
N GLN A 120 11.62 18.41 -4.62
CA GLN A 120 12.49 19.45 -5.17
C GLN A 120 13.47 20.06 -4.16
N GLN A 121 13.49 19.59 -2.92
CA GLN A 121 14.28 20.12 -1.81
C GLN A 121 15.33 19.13 -1.31
N ASP A 122 16.27 19.63 -0.49
CA ASP A 122 17.19 18.77 0.24
C ASP A 122 16.39 17.99 1.29
N LEU A 123 16.53 16.66 1.31
CA LEU A 123 15.87 15.78 2.27
C LEU A 123 16.76 15.56 3.49
N ILE A 124 16.17 15.62 4.68
CA ILE A 124 16.87 15.23 5.91
C ILE A 124 16.42 13.84 6.32
N LEU A 125 17.36 12.90 6.33
CA LEU A 125 17.18 11.60 6.96
C LEU A 125 17.74 11.64 8.39
N SER A 126 17.06 10.99 9.32
CA SER A 126 17.51 10.85 10.70
C SER A 126 17.19 9.49 11.28
N GLY A 127 17.75 9.21 12.45
CA GLY A 127 17.47 8.02 13.21
C GLY A 127 18.34 7.89 14.45
N THR A 128 18.30 6.71 15.05
CA THR A 128 19.06 6.38 16.26
C THR A 128 19.92 5.14 16.08
N THR A 129 20.97 5.03 16.88
CA THR A 129 21.81 3.85 16.97
C THR A 129 22.05 3.46 18.42
N THR A 130 22.28 2.17 18.66
CA THR A 130 22.84 1.68 19.92
C THR A 130 24.04 0.79 19.64
N GLY A 131 24.95 0.65 20.61
CA GLY A 131 26.19 -0.11 20.44
C GLY A 131 27.26 0.58 19.60
N LEU A 132 26.99 1.78 19.08
CA LEU A 132 27.96 2.58 18.33
C LEU A 132 28.48 3.79 19.13
N ARG A 133 29.72 4.18 18.84
CA ARG A 133 30.42 5.34 19.42
C ARG A 133 30.25 6.58 18.53
N GLU A 134 30.39 7.75 19.15
CA GLU A 134 30.44 9.01 18.40
C GLU A 134 31.53 8.97 17.32
N GLY A 135 31.15 9.34 16.10
CA GLY A 135 32.05 9.37 14.95
C GLY A 135 32.11 8.08 14.14
N GLU A 136 31.55 6.97 14.61
CA GLU A 136 31.40 5.75 13.80
C GLU A 136 30.49 6.01 12.59
N THR A 137 30.75 5.27 11.51
CA THR A 137 30.23 5.58 10.18
C THR A 137 28.93 4.85 9.90
N LEU A 138 27.97 5.56 9.31
CA LEU A 138 26.76 4.98 8.73
C LEU A 138 26.80 5.16 7.22
N THR A 139 26.49 4.08 6.50
CA THR A 139 26.36 4.08 5.04
C THR A 139 24.90 3.90 4.68
N LEU A 140 24.30 4.86 3.98
CA LEU A 140 22.91 4.83 3.56
C LEU A 140 22.83 4.65 2.05
N ASP A 141 21.88 3.83 1.60
CA ASP A 141 21.51 3.69 0.20
C ASP A 141 20.07 4.20 0.00
N LEU A 142 19.92 5.20 -0.86
CA LEU A 142 18.67 5.81 -1.25
C LEU A 142 18.60 5.84 -2.79
N GLY A 143 17.68 5.06 -3.37
CA GLY A 143 17.52 5.00 -4.83
C GLY A 143 18.77 4.48 -5.57
N GLY A 144 19.60 3.65 -4.92
CA GLY A 144 20.87 3.15 -5.47
C GLY A 144 22.06 4.10 -5.29
N LYS A 145 21.88 5.24 -4.61
CA LYS A 145 22.93 6.21 -4.32
C LYS A 145 23.41 6.08 -2.88
N ILE A 146 24.73 6.01 -2.73
CA ILE A 146 25.38 5.86 -1.43
C ILE A 146 25.66 7.22 -0.81
N HIS A 147 25.17 7.39 0.42
CA HIS A 147 25.42 8.53 1.28
C HIS A 147 26.09 8.07 2.58
N ILE A 148 26.91 8.94 3.16
CA ILE A 148 27.66 8.62 4.38
C ILE A 148 27.41 9.70 5.43
N THR A 149 27.11 9.27 6.66
CA THR A 149 27.06 10.14 7.84
C THR A 149 27.75 9.48 9.02
N ARG A 150 27.72 10.11 10.19
CA ARG A 150 28.34 9.62 11.42
C ARG A 150 27.40 9.70 12.60
N VAL A 151 27.61 8.80 13.57
CA VAL A 151 26.90 8.79 14.84
C VAL A 151 27.28 10.04 15.64
N SER A 152 26.29 10.74 16.17
CA SER A 152 26.47 11.88 17.06
C SER A 152 26.67 11.43 18.51
N SER A 153 27.17 12.31 19.39
CA SER A 153 27.49 12.00 20.79
C SER A 153 26.32 11.45 21.63
N ASN A 154 25.08 11.65 21.19
CA ASN A 154 23.86 11.17 21.85
C ASN A 154 23.31 9.86 21.25
N GLY A 155 24.03 9.20 20.34
CA GLY A 155 23.55 8.00 19.64
C GLY A 155 22.52 8.27 18.55
N THR A 156 22.36 9.52 18.11
CA THR A 156 21.51 9.87 16.95
C THR A 156 22.36 10.14 15.72
N TRP A 157 21.74 10.11 14.54
CA TRP A 157 22.39 10.50 13.30
C TRP A 157 21.45 11.34 12.43
N ARG A 158 22.05 12.19 11.60
CA ARG A 158 21.35 13.00 10.60
C ARG A 158 22.16 13.03 9.33
N LEU A 159 21.49 13.00 8.19
CA LEU A 159 22.10 13.10 6.87
C LEU A 159 21.26 14.05 6.02
N GLY A 160 21.90 15.03 5.39
CA GLY A 160 21.29 15.79 4.32
C GLY A 160 21.53 15.10 2.98
N VAL A 161 20.46 14.73 2.30
CA VAL A 161 20.46 14.24 0.93
C VAL A 161 20.20 15.43 0.01
N PRO A 162 21.10 15.73 -0.95
CA PRO A 162 20.93 16.85 -1.86
C PRO A 162 19.65 16.73 -2.70
N ALA A 163 19.01 17.85 -3.00
CA ALA A 163 17.80 17.91 -3.83
C ALA A 163 17.96 17.23 -5.21
N ALA A 164 19.17 17.23 -5.78
CA ALA A 164 19.45 16.52 -7.03
C ALA A 164 19.28 15.00 -6.90
N ASP A 165 19.58 14.44 -5.72
CA ASP A 165 19.43 13.01 -5.47
C ASP A 165 17.99 12.65 -5.11
N VAL A 166 17.27 13.55 -4.42
CA VAL A 166 15.84 13.40 -4.14
C VAL A 166 15.02 13.43 -5.43
N LYS A 167 15.35 14.32 -6.37
CA LYS A 167 14.69 14.43 -7.69
C LYS A 167 14.80 13.19 -8.57
N ASP A 168 15.82 12.37 -8.32
CA ASP A 168 16.04 11.13 -9.07
C ASP A 168 15.23 9.96 -8.51
N LEU A 169 14.52 10.14 -7.39
CA LEU A 169 13.60 9.14 -6.85
C LEU A 169 12.36 9.02 -7.74
N GLU A 170 12.02 7.77 -8.10
CA GLU A 170 10.84 7.45 -8.89
C GLU A 170 9.56 7.56 -8.06
N VAL A 171 8.43 7.86 -8.72
CA VAL A 171 7.10 7.89 -8.09
C VAL A 171 6.73 6.51 -7.55
N GLY A 172 6.03 6.48 -6.42
CA GLY A 172 5.58 5.28 -5.73
C GLY A 172 6.50 4.89 -4.59
N HIS A 173 6.43 3.62 -4.19
CA HIS A 173 7.15 3.17 -3.00
C HIS A 173 8.66 3.09 -3.21
N GLN A 174 9.37 3.75 -2.31
CA GLN A 174 10.82 3.76 -2.23
C GLN A 174 11.27 3.11 -0.92
N THR A 175 12.55 2.76 -0.86
CA THR A 175 13.18 2.26 0.37
C THR A 175 14.51 2.93 0.56
N VAL A 176 14.73 3.46 1.76
CA VAL A 176 16.06 3.83 2.24
C VAL A 176 16.59 2.68 3.10
N SER A 177 17.84 2.31 2.88
CA SER A 177 18.54 1.34 3.72
C SER A 177 19.76 1.96 4.37
N VAL A 178 20.14 1.46 5.55
CA VAL A 178 21.31 1.88 6.30
C VAL A 178 22.09 0.66 6.75
N LEU A 179 23.41 0.72 6.60
CA LEU A 179 24.38 -0.22 7.13
C LEU A 179 25.27 0.50 8.13
N VAL A 180 25.44 -0.12 9.29
CA VAL A 180 26.36 0.33 10.34
C VAL A 180 27.32 -0.77 10.72
N GLU A 181 28.51 -0.38 11.13
CA GLU A 181 29.59 -1.26 11.59
C GLU A 181 30.26 -0.60 12.81
N ASP A 182 30.46 -1.37 13.87
CA ASP A 182 31.21 -0.92 15.05
C ASP A 182 32.74 -1.08 14.86
N ASP A 183 33.53 -0.57 15.79
CA ASP A 183 34.99 -0.71 15.79
C ASP A 183 35.52 -2.16 15.70
N ALA A 184 34.72 -3.16 16.07
CA ALA A 184 35.08 -4.58 16.02
C ALA A 184 34.64 -5.25 14.70
N GLY A 185 33.91 -4.56 13.83
CA GLY A 185 33.38 -5.12 12.60
C GLY A 185 32.02 -5.83 12.78
N ASN A 186 31.33 -5.67 13.92
CA ASN A 186 29.95 -6.12 14.04
C ASN A 186 29.04 -5.21 13.22
N GLN A 187 28.29 -5.82 12.31
CA GLN A 187 27.38 -5.09 11.43
C GLN A 187 25.92 -5.21 11.87
N ALA A 188 25.17 -4.15 11.61
CA ALA A 188 23.71 -4.14 11.63
C ALA A 188 23.17 -3.34 10.46
N ASN A 189 21.94 -3.65 10.06
CA ASN A 189 21.25 -2.94 9.01
C ASN A 189 19.89 -2.43 9.51
N GLY A 190 19.39 -1.42 8.82
CA GLY A 190 18.04 -0.90 8.97
C GLY A 190 17.49 -0.54 7.60
N SER A 191 16.17 -0.54 7.47
CA SER A 191 15.51 -0.06 6.26
C SER A 191 14.19 0.59 6.62
N ARG A 192 13.75 1.50 5.76
CA ARG A 192 12.48 2.18 5.91
C ARG A 192 11.87 2.44 4.55
N ARG A 193 10.61 2.02 4.41
CA ARG A 193 9.80 2.30 3.23
C ARG A 193 9.15 3.67 3.39
N PHE A 194 9.07 4.39 2.29
CA PHE A 194 8.35 5.65 2.17
C PHE A 194 7.77 5.71 0.76
N GLU A 195 6.92 6.68 0.48
CA GLU A 195 6.29 6.88 -0.82
C GLU A 195 6.71 8.22 -1.43
N VAL A 196 6.94 8.24 -2.73
CA VAL A 196 7.12 9.48 -3.50
C VAL A 196 5.82 9.74 -4.24
N GLN A 197 5.10 10.77 -3.81
CA GLN A 197 3.80 11.13 -4.36
C GLN A 197 3.88 12.54 -4.96
N LEU A 198 4.10 12.59 -6.27
CA LEU A 198 4.25 13.86 -7.00
C LEU A 198 2.95 14.37 -7.63
N ALA A 199 1.93 13.52 -7.67
CA ALA A 199 0.58 13.97 -7.90
C ALA A 199 0.10 14.58 -6.58
N GLU A 200 -0.41 15.81 -6.62
CA GLU A 200 -1.41 16.18 -5.62
C GLU A 200 -2.43 15.02 -5.61
N SER A 201 -2.86 14.55 -4.44
CA SER A 201 -4.19 13.96 -4.42
C SER A 201 -5.04 14.98 -5.14
N GLU A 202 -5.59 14.62 -6.31
CA GLU A 202 -6.70 15.40 -6.81
C GLU A 202 -7.77 15.22 -5.72
N ASP A 203 -7.80 16.16 -4.79
CA ASP A 203 -9.06 16.69 -4.33
C ASP A 203 -9.81 16.97 -5.63
N PHE A 204 -10.65 16.03 -6.03
CA PHE A 204 -11.69 16.25 -7.03
C PHE A 204 -12.61 17.43 -6.62
N GLU A 205 -12.38 18.01 -5.44
CA GLU A 205 -12.99 19.20 -4.87
C GLU A 205 -12.30 20.54 -5.24
N SER A 206 -11.10 20.58 -5.85
CA SER A 206 -10.47 21.87 -6.20
C SER A 206 -9.69 21.96 -7.52
N ASP A 207 -10.31 21.54 -8.63
CA ASP A 207 -9.83 21.89 -9.97
C ASP A 207 -9.96 23.41 -10.26
N PRO A 208 -8.87 24.15 -10.57
CA PRO A 208 -8.93 25.55 -11.00
C PRO A 208 -9.60 25.77 -12.37
N LEU A 209 -9.99 24.71 -13.09
CA LEU A 209 -10.69 24.81 -14.37
C LEU A 209 -12.21 25.00 -14.24
N ARG A 210 -12.78 24.90 -13.03
CA ARG A 210 -14.22 25.12 -12.82
C ARG A 210 -14.67 26.57 -13.02
N ASP A 211 -13.74 27.53 -13.01
CA ASP A 211 -14.06 28.97 -13.10
C ASP A 211 -13.84 29.60 -14.49
N GLN A 212 -13.59 28.82 -15.55
CA GLN A 212 -13.40 29.37 -16.92
C GLN A 212 -14.27 28.76 -18.02
N VAL A 213 -15.50 28.35 -17.75
CA VAL A 213 -16.50 28.23 -18.83
C VAL A 213 -17.78 28.95 -18.44
N HIS A 214 -17.87 30.22 -18.82
CA HIS A 214 -19.15 30.91 -18.84
C HIS A 214 -20.00 30.38 -20.00
N ALA A 215 -21.31 30.25 -19.75
CA ALA A 215 -22.30 29.93 -20.77
C ALA A 215 -22.10 30.79 -22.04
N GLY A 216 -21.67 30.15 -23.14
CA GLY A 216 -21.55 30.81 -24.44
C GLY A 216 -20.23 30.67 -25.20
N GLU A 217 -19.22 29.94 -24.72
CA GLU A 217 -17.96 29.77 -25.47
C GLU A 217 -17.84 28.41 -26.17
N SER A 218 -17.37 28.44 -27.43
CA SER A 218 -17.14 27.29 -28.30
C SER A 218 -15.64 27.02 -28.45
N HIS A 219 -15.20 25.78 -28.27
CA HIS A 219 -13.85 25.34 -28.61
C HIS A 219 -13.85 24.54 -29.93
N ILE A 220 -12.94 24.90 -30.84
CA ILE A 220 -12.77 24.30 -32.16
C ILE A 220 -11.64 23.27 -32.10
N PHE A 221 -11.89 22.03 -32.50
CA PHE A 221 -10.86 21.08 -32.91
C PHE A 221 -10.87 20.95 -34.44
N ASP A 222 -9.69 20.96 -35.04
CA ASP A 222 -9.48 21.10 -36.48
C ASP A 222 -9.91 19.83 -37.25
N SER A 223 -11.15 19.81 -37.72
CA SER A 223 -11.53 19.48 -39.10
C SER A 223 -13.06 19.53 -39.27
N GLY A 224 -13.55 20.64 -39.82
CA GLY A 224 -14.77 20.62 -40.65
C GLY A 224 -16.15 20.78 -40.00
N MET A 225 -16.30 20.95 -38.68
CA MET A 225 -17.62 21.15 -38.05
C MET A 225 -17.65 22.31 -37.06
N LYS A 226 -18.75 23.08 -37.10
CA LYS A 226 -19.02 24.22 -36.24
C LYS A 226 -20.36 24.02 -35.55
N ILE A 227 -20.35 23.81 -34.24
CA ILE A 227 -21.58 23.81 -33.43
C ILE A 227 -21.87 25.26 -33.03
N ILE A 228 -23.09 25.72 -33.30
CA ILE A 228 -23.60 27.04 -32.91
C ILE A 228 -24.66 26.81 -31.83
N GLY A 229 -24.24 26.75 -30.55
CA GLY A 229 -25.05 26.94 -29.35
C GLY A 229 -26.06 25.84 -28.95
N ILE A 230 -26.19 25.61 -27.64
CA ILE A 230 -27.31 24.90 -27.00
C ILE A 230 -28.27 25.97 -26.46
N GLN A 231 -29.56 25.92 -26.83
CA GLN A 231 -30.61 26.72 -26.21
C GLN A 231 -31.76 25.80 -25.80
N ASP A 232 -32.16 25.84 -24.53
CA ASP A 232 -33.28 25.08 -23.95
C ASP A 232 -33.26 23.56 -24.24
N GLY A 233 -32.08 22.93 -24.09
CA GLY A 233 -31.95 21.46 -24.14
C GLY A 233 -32.21 20.83 -25.51
N ARG A 234 -32.10 21.57 -26.62
CA ARG A 234 -32.19 21.01 -27.98
C ARG A 234 -30.99 21.38 -28.83
N ALA A 235 -30.33 20.38 -29.40
CA ALA A 235 -29.31 20.53 -30.42
C ALA A 235 -29.96 20.54 -31.82
N PHE A 236 -29.56 21.47 -32.69
CA PHE A 236 -29.91 21.45 -34.11
C PHE A 236 -28.63 21.28 -34.94
N GLY A 237 -28.58 20.25 -35.78
CA GLY A 237 -27.48 20.05 -36.72
C GLY A 237 -27.91 19.19 -37.91
N GLY A 238 -27.61 19.67 -39.11
CA GLY A 238 -27.79 18.93 -40.36
C GLY A 238 -26.45 18.48 -40.96
N SER A 239 -26.57 17.46 -41.82
CA SER A 239 -25.59 16.80 -42.69
C SER A 239 -24.15 16.68 -42.19
N GLU A 240 -23.96 15.85 -41.15
CA GLU A 240 -22.68 15.37 -40.60
C GLU A 240 -22.14 16.20 -39.42
N ALA A 241 -22.64 15.95 -38.20
CA ALA A 241 -21.91 16.35 -36.99
C ALA A 241 -22.04 15.45 -35.76
N TRP A 242 -20.90 15.21 -35.11
CA TRP A 242 -20.76 14.62 -33.76
C TRP A 242 -20.31 15.71 -32.76
N ALA A 243 -20.82 15.66 -31.54
CA ALA A 243 -20.48 16.58 -30.46
C ALA A 243 -20.24 15.83 -29.15
N PHE A 244 -19.18 16.19 -28.43
CA PHE A 244 -18.98 15.87 -27.02
C PHE A 244 -19.28 17.12 -26.20
N GLY A 245 -20.20 17.02 -25.24
CA GLY A 245 -20.52 18.13 -24.34
C GLY A 245 -20.86 17.62 -22.95
N PHE A 246 -20.37 18.32 -21.92
CA PHE A 246 -20.73 18.07 -20.53
C PHE A 246 -22.01 18.86 -20.21
N ASN A 247 -23.05 18.20 -19.73
CA ASN A 247 -24.27 18.84 -19.24
C ASN A 247 -24.39 18.63 -17.72
N GLU A 248 -24.39 19.74 -16.98
CA GLU A 248 -24.47 19.77 -15.51
C GLU A 248 -25.72 19.07 -14.94
N ASN A 249 -26.76 18.83 -15.74
CA ASN A 249 -28.00 18.19 -15.29
C ASN A 249 -28.15 16.72 -15.73
N TYR A 250 -27.35 16.21 -16.66
CA TYR A 250 -27.59 14.89 -17.29
C TYR A 250 -26.33 14.04 -17.57
N GLY A 251 -25.13 14.49 -17.18
CA GLY A 251 -23.90 13.72 -17.40
C GLY A 251 -23.26 13.92 -18.79
N ASN A 252 -22.30 13.05 -19.13
CA ASN A 252 -21.55 13.09 -20.40
C ASN A 252 -22.48 12.89 -21.59
N VAL A 253 -22.64 13.90 -22.47
CA VAL A 253 -23.54 13.82 -23.63
C VAL A 253 -22.74 13.60 -24.92
N VAL A 254 -23.01 12.48 -25.61
CA VAL A 254 -22.51 12.24 -26.98
C VAL A 254 -23.68 12.32 -27.96
N VAL A 255 -23.61 13.23 -28.92
CA VAL A 255 -24.66 13.41 -29.95
C VAL A 255 -24.15 12.92 -31.30
N ILE A 256 -24.80 11.90 -31.87
CA ILE A 256 -24.50 11.37 -33.20
C ILE A 256 -25.64 11.76 -34.15
N ALA A 257 -25.33 12.52 -35.21
CA ALA A 257 -26.32 12.98 -36.18
C ALA A 257 -26.70 11.93 -37.25
N GLU A 258 -27.75 12.28 -38.01
CA GLU A 258 -28.36 11.52 -39.10
C GLU A 258 -27.34 10.92 -40.09
N GLY A 259 -27.50 9.62 -40.40
CA GLY A 259 -26.67 8.90 -41.37
C GLY A 259 -25.19 8.79 -40.99
N ALA A 260 -24.82 9.21 -39.79
CA ALA A 260 -23.44 9.20 -39.31
C ALA A 260 -23.17 7.96 -38.44
N VAL A 261 -21.90 7.52 -38.48
CA VAL A 261 -21.41 6.34 -37.74
C VAL A 261 -20.51 6.81 -36.61
N GLY A 262 -21.04 6.98 -35.40
CA GLY A 262 -20.24 7.37 -34.23
C GLY A 262 -19.26 6.27 -33.82
N GLU A 263 -17.97 6.57 -33.70
CA GLU A 263 -16.95 5.64 -33.20
C GLU A 263 -16.45 6.12 -31.82
N ILE A 264 -16.45 5.21 -30.85
CA ILE A 264 -15.93 5.44 -29.51
C ILE A 264 -14.81 4.43 -29.29
N ASP A 265 -13.59 4.95 -29.20
CA ASP A 265 -12.38 4.19 -28.86
C ASP A 265 -12.14 4.32 -27.35
N PHE A 266 -12.02 3.19 -26.66
CA PHE A 266 -11.83 3.16 -25.21
C PHE A 266 -10.38 3.42 -24.80
N GLY A 267 -9.41 3.32 -25.73
CA GLY A 267 -7.97 3.46 -25.47
C GLY A 267 -7.35 2.29 -24.69
N TYR A 268 -8.15 1.28 -24.33
CA TYR A 268 -7.76 0.06 -23.65
C TYR A 268 -8.83 -1.04 -23.82
N ARG A 269 -8.46 -2.29 -23.55
CA ARG A 269 -9.40 -3.43 -23.61
C ARG A 269 -10.44 -3.31 -22.50
N VAL A 270 -11.70 -3.60 -22.82
CA VAL A 270 -12.88 -3.46 -21.97
C VAL A 270 -13.67 -4.76 -21.95
N ASP A 271 -14.18 -5.14 -20.77
CA ASP A 271 -15.02 -6.32 -20.54
C ASP A 271 -16.51 -5.95 -20.34
N TYR A 272 -16.79 -4.72 -19.90
CA TYR A 272 -18.14 -4.19 -19.72
C TYR A 272 -18.24 -2.71 -20.13
N PHE A 273 -19.34 -2.33 -20.80
CA PHE A 273 -19.73 -0.93 -20.93
C PHE A 273 -21.25 -0.75 -20.91
N SER A 274 -21.70 0.43 -20.48
CA SER A 274 -23.11 0.82 -20.51
C SER A 274 -23.32 2.28 -20.85
N PHE A 275 -24.50 2.60 -21.38
CA PHE A 275 -24.93 3.98 -21.60
C PHE A 275 -26.45 4.09 -21.68
N ASN A 276 -26.99 5.24 -21.34
CA ASN A 276 -28.35 5.60 -21.67
C ASN A 276 -28.43 6.12 -23.10
N TYR A 277 -29.46 5.76 -23.84
CA TYR A 277 -29.69 6.27 -25.19
C TYR A 277 -31.14 6.65 -25.46
N HIS A 278 -31.28 7.62 -26.36
CA HIS A 278 -32.55 8.00 -26.97
C HIS A 278 -32.51 7.63 -28.45
N SER A 279 -33.21 6.56 -28.85
CA SER A 279 -33.35 6.18 -30.26
C SER A 279 -34.81 6.24 -30.69
N VAL A 280 -35.04 6.68 -31.93
CA VAL A 280 -36.37 6.72 -32.55
C VAL A 280 -36.46 5.91 -33.85
N ASP A 281 -35.41 5.16 -34.23
CA ASP A 281 -35.46 4.32 -35.43
C ASP A 281 -35.34 2.83 -35.12
N ASN A 282 -36.03 2.02 -35.94
CA ASN A 282 -36.10 0.57 -35.82
C ASN A 282 -34.85 -0.14 -36.33
N ASP A 283 -33.81 0.56 -36.80
CA ASP A 283 -32.69 -0.03 -37.55
C ASP A 283 -31.30 0.39 -37.06
N SER A 284 -31.23 1.12 -35.94
CA SER A 284 -29.98 1.50 -35.28
C SER A 284 -29.36 0.32 -34.52
N TYR A 285 -28.04 0.26 -34.51
CA TYR A 285 -27.30 -0.81 -33.85
C TYR A 285 -25.92 -0.33 -33.37
N VAL A 286 -25.37 -1.07 -32.41
CA VAL A 286 -24.00 -0.93 -31.91
C VAL A 286 -23.19 -2.12 -32.43
N GLU A 287 -22.14 -1.85 -33.19
CA GLU A 287 -21.10 -2.82 -33.54
C GLU A 287 -20.00 -2.76 -32.49
N VAL A 288 -19.57 -3.93 -32.04
CA VAL A 288 -18.54 -4.09 -31.01
C VAL A 288 -17.32 -4.74 -31.65
N TYR A 289 -16.15 -4.14 -31.46
CA TYR A 289 -14.91 -4.58 -32.09
C TYR A 289 -13.85 -4.96 -31.05
N ASP A 290 -13.03 -5.95 -31.39
CA ASP A 290 -11.81 -6.26 -30.64
C ASP A 290 -10.62 -5.42 -31.10
N SER A 291 -9.47 -5.61 -30.44
CA SER A 291 -8.23 -4.86 -30.72
C SER A 291 -7.61 -5.14 -32.10
N ASN A 292 -8.14 -6.11 -32.85
CA ASN A 292 -7.70 -6.41 -34.21
C ASN A 292 -8.68 -5.83 -35.25
N ASP A 293 -9.61 -4.96 -34.82
CA ASP A 293 -10.69 -4.39 -35.63
C ASP A 293 -11.64 -5.48 -36.20
N LEU A 294 -11.72 -6.64 -35.51
CA LEU A 294 -12.68 -7.68 -35.83
C LEU A 294 -13.98 -7.40 -35.09
N MET A 295 -15.09 -7.30 -35.82
CA MET A 295 -16.41 -7.18 -35.24
C MET A 295 -16.76 -8.47 -34.47
N ILE A 296 -16.86 -8.37 -33.15
CA ILE A 296 -17.12 -9.48 -32.25
C ILE A 296 -18.60 -9.59 -31.84
N ASP A 297 -19.35 -8.51 -31.97
CA ASP A 297 -20.80 -8.51 -31.78
C ASP A 297 -21.49 -7.34 -32.50
N GLN A 298 -22.80 -7.47 -32.71
CA GLN A 298 -23.66 -6.41 -33.22
C GLN A 298 -25.01 -6.47 -32.50
N VAL A 299 -25.29 -5.44 -31.70
CA VAL A 299 -26.48 -5.39 -30.85
C VAL A 299 -27.44 -4.33 -31.38
N LYS A 300 -28.64 -4.76 -31.73
CA LYS A 300 -29.70 -3.88 -32.21
C LYS A 300 -30.26 -3.04 -31.06
N LEU A 301 -30.34 -1.73 -31.24
CA LEU A 301 -30.94 -0.84 -30.25
C LEU A 301 -32.47 -0.97 -30.29
N LYS A 302 -33.10 -0.96 -29.11
CA LYS A 302 -34.57 -0.97 -29.00
C LYS A 302 -35.15 0.33 -29.55
N ALA A 303 -36.29 0.22 -30.23
CA ALA A 303 -37.02 1.30 -30.85
C ALA A 303 -38.44 1.39 -30.32
N VAL A 304 -38.94 2.62 -30.13
CA VAL A 304 -40.35 2.91 -29.92
C VAL A 304 -40.71 4.17 -30.69
N ASP A 305 -41.80 4.12 -31.45
CA ASP A 305 -42.48 5.31 -31.98
C ASP A 305 -43.41 5.84 -30.89
N PRO A 306 -43.05 6.89 -30.14
CA PRO A 306 -43.96 7.48 -29.19
C PRO A 306 -44.68 8.57 -29.96
N GLY A 307 -45.75 8.18 -30.67
CA GLY A 307 -46.73 9.15 -31.15
C GLY A 307 -47.24 9.98 -29.97
N GLY A 308 -46.57 11.10 -29.68
CA GLY A 308 -46.83 11.91 -28.49
C GLY A 308 -45.62 12.37 -27.67
N GLY A 309 -44.54 12.88 -28.29
CA GLY A 309 -43.77 14.02 -27.76
C GLY A 309 -42.99 13.91 -26.44
N ILE A 310 -42.80 12.73 -25.85
CA ILE A 310 -41.89 12.53 -24.70
C ILE A 310 -40.77 11.55 -25.09
N PRO A 311 -39.48 11.93 -25.00
CA PRO A 311 -38.37 11.01 -25.25
C PRO A 311 -38.28 9.96 -24.12
N VAL A 312 -38.28 8.69 -24.46
CA VAL A 312 -38.01 7.57 -23.53
C VAL A 312 -36.50 7.35 -23.49
N VAL A 313 -35.93 7.20 -22.30
CA VAL A 313 -34.51 6.86 -22.08
C VAL A 313 -34.40 5.32 -21.99
N TYR A 314 -33.46 4.72 -22.70
CA TYR A 314 -33.16 3.29 -22.60
C TYR A 314 -31.74 3.07 -22.11
N LYS A 315 -31.51 2.12 -21.20
CA LYS A 315 -30.15 1.69 -20.86
C LYS A 315 -29.69 0.60 -21.83
N PHE A 316 -28.51 0.78 -22.41
CA PHE A 316 -27.75 -0.23 -23.12
C PHE A 316 -26.65 -0.74 -22.20
N GLU A 317 -26.50 -2.05 -22.12
CA GLU A 317 -25.45 -2.71 -21.33
C GLU A 317 -24.86 -3.82 -22.18
N TYR A 318 -23.53 -3.91 -22.18
CA TYR A 318 -22.81 -4.93 -22.90
C TYR A 318 -21.69 -5.50 -22.04
N THR A 319 -21.61 -6.83 -21.99
CA THR A 319 -20.53 -7.57 -21.36
C THR A 319 -19.93 -8.50 -22.40
N ALA A 320 -18.62 -8.47 -22.58
CA ALA A 320 -17.94 -9.36 -23.50
C ALA A 320 -18.02 -10.82 -23.00
N ASP A 321 -18.26 -11.77 -23.91
CA ASP A 321 -18.18 -13.20 -23.57
C ASP A 321 -16.79 -13.56 -23.02
N ASP A 322 -16.74 -14.59 -22.18
CA ASP A 322 -15.52 -15.08 -21.54
C ASP A 322 -14.38 -15.30 -22.56
N GLY A 323 -13.34 -14.45 -22.49
CA GLY A 323 -12.16 -14.46 -23.38
C GLY A 323 -12.21 -13.52 -24.59
N LYS A 324 -13.30 -12.78 -24.81
CA LYS A 324 -13.36 -11.65 -25.76
C LYS A 324 -13.16 -10.32 -25.03
N VAL A 325 -12.67 -9.33 -25.76
CA VAL A 325 -12.37 -8.00 -25.22
C VAL A 325 -12.79 -6.96 -26.21
N VAL A 326 -13.41 -5.90 -25.72
CA VAL A 326 -13.84 -4.76 -26.52
C VAL A 326 -12.72 -3.74 -26.55
N ASP A 327 -12.43 -3.20 -27.72
CA ASP A 327 -11.41 -2.16 -27.91
C ASP A 327 -12.03 -0.84 -28.36
N HIS A 328 -13.04 -0.92 -29.24
CA HIS A 328 -13.87 0.21 -29.63
C HIS A 328 -15.27 -0.25 -30.07
N ILE A 329 -16.20 0.69 -30.17
CA ILE A 329 -17.55 0.46 -30.71
C ILE A 329 -17.88 1.44 -31.83
N ARG A 330 -18.74 0.99 -32.75
CA ARG A 330 -19.38 1.86 -33.75
C ARG A 330 -20.89 1.87 -33.58
N ILE A 331 -21.47 3.06 -33.51
CA ILE A 331 -22.89 3.30 -33.34
C ILE A 331 -23.44 3.84 -34.66
N ASN A 332 -24.36 3.10 -35.25
CA ASN A 332 -24.87 3.39 -36.59
C ASN A 332 -26.35 3.85 -36.49
N GLY A 333 -26.63 5.11 -36.86
CA GLY A 333 -28.00 5.62 -37.01
C GLY A 333 -28.45 5.59 -38.48
N GLN A 334 -29.61 5.03 -38.80
CA GLN A 334 -29.98 4.67 -40.18
C GLN A 334 -31.15 5.47 -40.78
N ASN A 335 -31.97 6.20 -40.00
CA ASN A 335 -33.12 6.96 -40.53
C ASN A 335 -33.14 8.48 -40.25
N GLU A 336 -33.79 9.19 -41.18
CA GLU A 336 -33.83 10.66 -41.38
C GLU A 336 -34.47 11.50 -40.24
N ARG A 337 -34.74 10.95 -39.04
CA ARG A 337 -35.63 11.64 -38.08
C ARG A 337 -35.18 11.99 -36.68
N MET A 338 -34.22 11.34 -36.00
CA MET A 338 -33.45 11.92 -34.88
C MET A 338 -32.24 11.03 -34.55
N GLY A 339 -31.13 11.64 -34.13
CA GLY A 339 -29.87 10.99 -33.78
C GLY A 339 -29.86 10.27 -32.43
N VAL A 340 -28.78 9.53 -32.15
CA VAL A 340 -28.55 8.85 -30.86
C VAL A 340 -27.88 9.84 -29.90
N VAL A 341 -28.52 10.08 -28.76
CA VAL A 341 -27.95 10.84 -27.64
C VAL A 341 -27.54 9.83 -26.59
N LEU A 342 -26.26 9.81 -26.19
CA LEU A 342 -25.75 8.99 -25.10
C LEU A 342 -25.59 9.82 -23.84
N ASP A 343 -26.11 9.34 -22.72
CA ASP A 343 -25.92 9.91 -21.38
C ASP A 343 -25.44 8.80 -20.41
N ASN A 344 -24.75 9.14 -19.31
CA ASN A 344 -24.23 8.17 -18.31
C ASN A 344 -23.43 7.00 -18.91
N PHE A 345 -22.42 7.31 -19.72
CA PHE A 345 -21.54 6.30 -20.32
C PHE A 345 -20.49 5.81 -19.31
N GLU A 346 -20.43 4.50 -19.05
CA GLU A 346 -19.56 3.83 -18.06
C GLU A 346 -18.86 2.60 -18.67
N TRP A 347 -17.61 2.30 -18.29
CA TRP A 347 -16.90 1.10 -18.75
C TRP A 347 -15.76 0.62 -17.83
N ASN A 348 -15.43 -0.68 -17.90
CA ASN A 348 -14.40 -1.34 -17.08
C ASN A 348 -13.20 -1.83 -17.91
N ARG A 349 -12.00 -1.93 -17.31
CA ARG A 349 -10.79 -2.45 -18.00
C ARG A 349 -10.71 -3.97 -17.96
N TYR A 350 -10.31 -4.55 -19.09
CA TYR A 350 -9.93 -5.95 -19.19
C TYR A 350 -8.48 -6.18 -18.71
N GLU A 351 -8.33 -7.06 -17.72
CA GLU A 351 -7.01 -7.50 -17.22
C GLU A 351 -6.69 -8.95 -17.63
N THR A 352 -5.42 -9.23 -17.99
CA THR A 352 -4.97 -10.59 -18.34
C THR A 352 -4.39 -11.33 -17.15
N VAL A 353 -4.63 -12.66 -17.12
CA VAL A 353 -4.15 -13.59 -16.09
C VAL A 353 -2.63 -13.51 -15.85
N ALA A 354 -1.81 -13.14 -16.84
CA ALA A 354 -0.35 -13.02 -16.67
C ALA A 354 0.06 -11.76 -15.87
N THR A 355 -0.70 -10.67 -15.98
CA THR A 355 -0.47 -9.43 -15.21
C THR A 355 -0.98 -9.60 -13.78
N VAL A 356 -2.03 -10.41 -13.61
CA VAL A 356 -2.50 -10.91 -12.31
C VAL A 356 -1.48 -11.87 -11.68
N GLN A 357 -0.89 -12.80 -12.45
CA GLN A 357 0.13 -13.73 -11.94
C GLN A 357 1.46 -13.08 -11.58
N GLN A 358 1.86 -11.97 -12.20
CA GLN A 358 3.04 -11.23 -11.77
C GLN A 358 2.82 -10.46 -10.46
N ARG A 359 1.56 -10.09 -10.15
CA ARG A 359 1.14 -9.67 -8.80
C ARG A 359 1.10 -10.86 -7.83
N LEU A 360 0.62 -12.03 -8.28
CA LEU A 360 0.52 -13.26 -7.47
C LEU A 360 1.90 -13.86 -7.09
N LEU A 361 2.92 -13.74 -7.94
CA LEU A 361 4.28 -14.24 -7.66
C LEU A 361 5.06 -13.41 -6.62
N MET A 362 4.55 -12.25 -6.20
CA MET A 362 5.05 -11.50 -5.04
C MET A 362 4.28 -11.79 -3.75
N SER A 363 3.27 -12.67 -3.81
CA SER A 363 2.48 -13.11 -2.67
C SER A 363 2.33 -14.64 -2.68
N GLU A 364 3.45 -15.36 -2.73
CA GLU A 364 3.46 -16.81 -2.47
C GLU A 364 4.28 -17.08 -1.21
N ASP A 365 3.59 -17.16 -0.08
CA ASP A 365 3.56 -18.40 0.69
C ASP A 365 2.08 -18.70 0.98
N ALA A 366 1.54 -19.53 0.09
CA ALA A 366 0.18 -20.04 -0.08
C ALA A 366 -0.35 -20.81 1.16
N GLU A 367 -1.65 -21.10 1.35
CA GLU A 367 -2.75 -21.44 0.42
C GLU A 367 -4.11 -21.15 1.09
N SER A 368 -5.03 -20.42 0.45
CA SER A 368 -6.06 -20.98 -0.44
C SER A 368 -7.03 -19.89 -0.94
N GLU A 369 -6.93 -19.52 -2.21
CA GLU A 369 -7.98 -18.79 -2.93
C GLU A 369 -8.98 -19.78 -3.56
N SER A 370 -10.27 -19.42 -3.61
CA SER A 370 -11.01 -19.56 -4.86
C SER A 370 -12.22 -18.62 -4.97
N LYS A 371 -12.05 -17.58 -5.82
CA LYS A 371 -13.02 -16.92 -6.74
C LYS A 371 -14.12 -15.98 -6.19
N PRO A 372 -14.26 -14.76 -6.75
CA PRO A 372 -15.46 -13.95 -6.58
C PRO A 372 -16.58 -14.50 -7.49
N ILE A 373 -17.70 -14.89 -6.90
CA ILE A 373 -18.99 -15.06 -7.56
C ILE A 373 -20.02 -14.23 -6.79
N ASP A 374 -20.76 -13.44 -7.57
CA ASP A 374 -22.01 -12.75 -7.27
C ASP A 374 -21.95 -11.51 -6.36
N THR A 375 -22.07 -10.36 -7.03
CA THR A 375 -23.18 -9.44 -6.72
C THR A 375 -24.47 -10.26 -6.63
N ALA A 376 -24.74 -10.83 -5.46
CA ALA A 376 -26.09 -11.27 -5.16
C ALA A 376 -26.94 -10.00 -5.20
N VAL A 377 -27.86 -9.95 -6.16
CA VAL A 377 -29.03 -9.08 -6.01
C VAL A 377 -29.64 -9.44 -4.65
N MET A 378 -29.55 -8.51 -3.69
CA MET A 378 -30.07 -8.64 -2.34
C MET A 378 -31.61 -8.62 -2.38
N GLU A 379 -32.21 -9.74 -2.79
CA GLU A 379 -33.61 -10.07 -2.50
C GLU A 379 -33.72 -11.05 -1.30
N SER A 380 -32.61 -11.30 -0.60
CA SER A 380 -32.51 -12.27 0.51
C SER A 380 -32.07 -11.56 1.79
N ASN A 381 -32.97 -11.45 2.78
CA ASN A 381 -32.74 -10.93 4.14
C ASN A 381 -31.72 -11.76 4.98
N THR A 382 -30.90 -12.61 4.35
CA THR A 382 -29.87 -13.40 5.00
C THR A 382 -28.70 -13.58 4.05
N VAL A 383 -27.53 -13.09 4.46
CA VAL A 383 -26.27 -13.18 3.74
C VAL A 383 -25.32 -14.00 4.61
N SER A 384 -24.96 -15.19 4.15
CA SER A 384 -24.00 -16.07 4.83
C SER A 384 -22.81 -16.30 3.90
N SER A 385 -21.64 -15.80 4.28
CA SER A 385 -20.40 -16.09 3.56
C SER A 385 -19.63 -17.23 4.24
N ARG A 386 -18.83 -17.96 3.45
CA ARG A 386 -17.86 -18.97 3.93
C ARG A 386 -16.41 -18.48 3.81
N GLU A 387 -16.21 -17.26 3.33
CA GLU A 387 -14.91 -16.62 3.17
C GLU A 387 -14.48 -15.97 4.48
N ALA A 388 -13.16 -15.75 4.60
CA ALA A 388 -12.55 -15.25 5.82
C ALA A 388 -12.62 -13.71 5.92
N ASP A 389 -12.28 -12.98 4.85
CA ASP A 389 -12.31 -11.51 4.85
C ASP A 389 -13.48 -11.02 3.97
N ASN A 390 -14.67 -10.89 4.55
CA ASN A 390 -15.87 -10.49 3.80
C ASN A 390 -16.01 -8.97 3.71
N HIS A 391 -16.33 -8.45 2.53
CA HIS A 391 -16.73 -7.06 2.34
C HIS A 391 -18.22 -7.02 2.01
N LEU A 392 -19.03 -6.57 2.96
CA LEU A 392 -20.49 -6.62 2.90
C LEU A 392 -21.08 -5.22 2.93
N THR A 393 -22.10 -4.99 2.13
CA THR A 393 -22.77 -3.68 2.05
C THR A 393 -24.23 -3.84 2.45
N SER A 394 -24.69 -2.98 3.34
CA SER A 394 -26.10 -2.94 3.74
C SER A 394 -26.99 -2.45 2.59
N THR A 395 -28.26 -2.85 2.63
CA THR A 395 -29.28 -2.47 1.63
C THR A 395 -30.51 -1.87 2.29
N ALA A 396 -31.52 -1.51 1.49
CA ALA A 396 -32.75 -0.96 2.04
C ALA A 396 -33.64 -1.96 2.81
N ASN A 397 -33.23 -3.23 2.92
CA ASN A 397 -33.94 -4.27 3.64
C ASN A 397 -33.34 -4.50 5.03
N ASP A 398 -34.10 -5.10 5.95
CA ASP A 398 -33.55 -5.62 7.20
C ASP A 398 -32.76 -6.91 6.91
N ASP A 399 -31.43 -6.81 6.89
CA ASP A 399 -30.53 -7.89 6.49
C ASP A 399 -29.93 -8.63 7.70
N HIS A 400 -29.68 -9.94 7.54
CA HIS A 400 -28.96 -10.76 8.53
C HIS A 400 -27.65 -11.29 7.96
N PHE A 401 -26.53 -10.71 8.39
CA PHE A 401 -25.17 -11.08 8.02
C PHE A 401 -24.62 -12.16 8.97
N THR A 402 -24.08 -13.24 8.44
CA THR A 402 -23.39 -14.29 9.22
C THR A 402 -21.95 -14.44 8.73
N ILE A 403 -20.98 -14.08 9.57
CA ILE A 403 -19.55 -13.87 9.24
C ILE A 403 -18.58 -14.71 10.11
N SER A 404 -18.94 -15.95 10.43
CA SER A 404 -18.29 -16.72 11.50
C SER A 404 -17.00 -17.49 11.14
N ASN A 405 -16.23 -17.09 10.11
CA ASN A 405 -15.16 -17.95 9.56
C ASN A 405 -13.71 -17.54 9.91
N GLY A 406 -13.53 -16.53 10.77
CA GLY A 406 -12.22 -15.88 10.97
C GLY A 406 -11.86 -14.97 9.80
N GLY A 407 -10.82 -14.13 9.89
CA GLY A 407 -10.57 -13.03 8.96
C GLY A 407 -11.21 -11.71 9.40
N GLY A 408 -10.76 -10.60 8.83
CA GLY A 408 -11.16 -9.24 9.19
C GLY A 408 -12.25 -8.75 8.25
N ASP A 409 -13.50 -8.94 8.66
CA ASP A 409 -14.66 -8.58 7.85
C ASP A 409 -14.92 -7.07 7.86
N LEU A 410 -15.26 -6.48 6.72
CA LEU A 410 -15.69 -5.08 6.58
C LEU A 410 -17.17 -5.00 6.21
N LEU A 411 -17.97 -4.30 7.01
CA LEU A 411 -19.38 -4.06 6.72
C LEU A 411 -19.64 -2.57 6.54
N THR A 412 -20.19 -2.18 5.39
CA THR A 412 -20.36 -0.78 4.98
C THR A 412 -21.84 -0.38 4.87
N TRP A 413 -22.17 0.80 5.41
CA TRP A 413 -23.48 1.44 5.24
C TRP A 413 -23.35 2.74 4.44
N HIS A 414 -24.05 2.79 3.30
CA HIS A 414 -24.08 3.97 2.41
C HIS A 414 -25.29 4.87 2.69
N LEU A 415 -25.31 6.07 2.12
CA LEU A 415 -26.47 6.95 2.21
C LEU A 415 -27.48 6.69 1.07
N LEU A 416 -28.41 5.76 1.28
CA LEU A 416 -29.43 5.39 0.28
C LEU A 416 -30.60 6.39 0.22
N ASN A 417 -31.00 6.93 1.37
CA ASN A 417 -32.11 7.87 1.52
C ASN A 417 -31.87 8.82 2.69
N ALA A 418 -31.55 10.09 2.39
CA ALA A 418 -31.30 11.12 3.38
C ALA A 418 -32.51 11.47 4.27
N ALA A 419 -33.73 11.16 3.84
CA ALA A 419 -34.93 11.39 4.64
C ALA A 419 -35.17 10.31 5.71
N ASP A 420 -34.50 9.16 5.63
CA ASP A 420 -34.65 8.06 6.57
C ASP A 420 -33.61 8.13 7.71
N ALA A 421 -34.01 7.73 8.92
CA ALA A 421 -33.16 7.78 10.11
C ALA A 421 -31.98 6.80 10.05
N THR A 422 -32.10 5.69 9.33
CA THR A 422 -30.99 4.74 9.09
C THR A 422 -30.21 5.06 7.81
N GLY A 423 -30.49 6.21 7.18
CA GLY A 423 -30.00 6.53 5.83
C GLY A 423 -30.59 5.63 4.74
N GLY A 424 -31.65 4.90 5.06
CA GLY A 424 -32.37 4.03 4.14
C GLY A 424 -31.88 2.60 4.12
N ASN A 425 -31.10 2.16 5.12
CA ASN A 425 -30.42 0.85 5.18
C ASN A 425 -31.14 -0.22 6.03
N GLY A 426 -32.45 -0.07 6.30
CA GLY A 426 -33.15 -1.01 7.19
C GLY A 426 -32.55 -1.10 8.61
N VAL A 427 -32.87 -2.18 9.32
CA VAL A 427 -32.31 -2.56 10.62
C VAL A 427 -31.66 -3.93 10.54
N ASP A 428 -30.34 -3.95 10.56
CA ASP A 428 -29.55 -5.13 10.26
C ASP A 428 -29.17 -5.94 11.49
N ARG A 429 -28.74 -7.18 11.26
CA ARG A 429 -28.18 -8.07 12.27
C ARG A 429 -26.89 -8.70 11.77
N ILE A 430 -25.87 -8.76 12.60
CA ILE A 430 -24.61 -9.47 12.33
C ILE A 430 -24.47 -10.60 13.34
N SER A 431 -24.06 -11.78 12.89
CA SER A 431 -23.66 -12.90 13.74
C SER A 431 -22.22 -13.30 13.38
N GLY A 432 -21.34 -13.38 14.38
CA GLY A 432 -19.92 -13.72 14.18
C GLY A 432 -18.94 -12.56 14.31
N PHE A 433 -19.41 -11.34 14.61
CA PHE A 433 -18.55 -10.16 14.71
C PHE A 433 -17.49 -10.29 15.82
N THR A 434 -16.23 -10.08 15.46
CA THR A 434 -15.05 -10.26 16.31
C THR A 434 -14.48 -8.91 16.73
N VAL A 435 -14.56 -8.63 18.03
CA VAL A 435 -14.04 -7.39 18.65
C VAL A 435 -12.59 -7.60 19.07
N GLY A 436 -11.67 -6.74 18.62
CA GLY A 436 -10.25 -6.84 18.99
C GLY A 436 -9.31 -6.16 18.01
N TYR A 437 -8.07 -6.65 17.96
CA TYR A 437 -7.03 -6.20 17.02
C TYR A 437 -6.43 -7.41 16.30
N GLY A 438 -5.96 -7.21 15.07
CA GLY A 438 -5.26 -8.23 14.29
C GLY A 438 -6.06 -8.70 13.09
N ALA A 439 -5.64 -9.81 12.50
CA ALA A 439 -6.16 -10.31 11.22
C ALA A 439 -7.61 -10.79 11.26
N ASP A 440 -8.18 -11.03 12.46
CA ASP A 440 -9.57 -11.48 12.64
C ASP A 440 -10.46 -10.37 13.24
N ALA A 441 -10.01 -9.12 13.27
CA ALA A 441 -10.81 -8.02 13.81
C ALA A 441 -11.76 -7.50 12.73
N ASP A 442 -13.05 -7.41 13.04
CA ASP A 442 -14.05 -6.95 12.08
C ASP A 442 -14.29 -5.44 12.18
N TYR A 443 -14.72 -4.81 11.09
CA TYR A 443 -14.85 -3.38 10.92
C TYR A 443 -16.26 -3.02 10.45
N ILE A 444 -16.77 -1.92 10.99
CA ILE A 444 -18.02 -1.30 10.58
C ILE A 444 -17.69 0.08 10.01
N ASP A 445 -18.11 0.30 8.78
CA ASP A 445 -17.88 1.54 8.04
C ASP A 445 -19.17 2.32 7.84
N LEU A 446 -19.18 3.51 8.43
CA LEU A 446 -20.27 4.47 8.44
C LEU A 446 -19.85 5.82 7.85
N HIS A 447 -18.67 5.92 7.23
CA HIS A 447 -18.10 7.20 6.78
C HIS A 447 -19.06 7.96 5.87
N GLU A 448 -19.71 7.26 4.93
CA GLU A 448 -20.64 7.89 3.99
C GLU A 448 -21.97 8.22 4.69
N LEU A 449 -22.43 7.32 5.56
CA LEU A 449 -23.68 7.50 6.29
C LEU A 449 -23.66 8.72 7.22
N LEU A 450 -22.48 9.03 7.77
CA LEU A 450 -22.22 10.14 8.69
C LEU A 450 -21.42 11.28 8.05
N ALA A 451 -21.21 11.33 6.74
CA ALA A 451 -20.38 12.37 6.09
C ALA A 451 -20.85 13.81 6.42
N ASP A 452 -22.16 14.03 6.55
CA ASP A 452 -22.75 15.34 6.87
C ASP A 452 -22.78 15.67 8.38
N SER A 453 -22.32 14.75 9.23
CA SER A 453 -22.43 14.87 10.69
C SER A 453 -21.54 15.98 11.29
N GLY A 454 -20.61 16.55 10.52
CA GLY A 454 -19.66 17.54 11.04
C GLY A 454 -18.74 16.99 12.12
N ILE A 455 -18.67 15.66 12.27
CA ILE A 455 -17.70 14.98 13.13
C ILE A 455 -16.31 15.24 12.53
N HIS A 456 -15.52 16.06 13.21
CA HIS A 456 -14.15 16.34 12.78
C HIS A 456 -13.18 15.52 13.62
N GLY A 457 -12.24 14.85 12.96
CA GLY A 457 -11.15 14.15 13.65
C GLY A 457 -10.41 15.11 14.58
N SER A 458 -10.26 14.74 15.85
CA SER A 458 -9.31 15.45 16.70
C SER A 458 -7.92 15.26 16.08
N GLY A 459 -7.10 16.31 16.03
CA GLY A 459 -5.80 16.32 15.33
C GLY A 459 -4.73 15.33 15.82
N ASN A 460 -5.13 14.26 16.53
CA ASN A 460 -4.32 13.13 17.01
C ASN A 460 -5.04 11.76 16.84
N GLY A 461 -5.74 11.53 15.71
CA GLY A 461 -6.08 10.16 15.28
C GLY A 461 -7.44 9.59 15.73
N GLY A 462 -8.53 10.34 15.51
CA GLY A 462 -9.91 9.84 15.63
C GLY A 462 -10.88 10.90 16.18
N PRO A 463 -12.20 10.73 15.98
CA PRO A 463 -13.21 11.65 16.52
C PRO A 463 -13.23 11.61 18.06
N ASP A 464 -13.51 12.76 18.70
CA ASP A 464 -13.68 12.82 20.15
C ASP A 464 -14.87 11.94 20.56
N LEU A 465 -14.68 11.09 21.57
CA LEU A 465 -15.70 10.18 22.12
C LEU A 465 -16.98 10.93 22.50
N ASP A 466 -16.85 12.15 23.03
CA ASP A 466 -17.98 12.99 23.44
C ASP A 466 -18.73 13.60 22.24
N GLU A 467 -18.05 13.79 21.11
CA GLU A 467 -18.64 14.28 19.86
C GLU A 467 -19.35 13.15 19.11
N LEU A 468 -18.70 11.99 18.98
CA LEU A 468 -19.27 10.82 18.32
C LEU A 468 -20.48 10.26 19.05
N ALA A 469 -20.51 10.31 20.39
CA ALA A 469 -21.64 9.86 21.21
C ALA A 469 -22.95 10.65 20.96
N ARG A 470 -22.89 11.79 20.26
CA ARG A 470 -24.07 12.54 19.81
C ARG A 470 -24.77 11.88 18.62
N TYR A 471 -24.01 11.15 17.81
CA TYR A 471 -24.47 10.52 16.56
C TYR A 471 -24.56 9.01 16.67
N LEU A 472 -23.76 8.38 17.53
CA LEU A 472 -23.68 6.94 17.70
C LEU A 472 -23.94 6.53 19.16
N ARG A 473 -24.75 5.49 19.33
CA ARG A 473 -24.91 4.79 20.61
C ARG A 473 -24.70 3.30 20.43
N VAL A 474 -23.77 2.77 21.21
CA VAL A 474 -23.50 1.33 21.31
C VAL A 474 -24.02 0.84 22.65
N MET A 475 -25.00 -0.07 22.64
CA MET A 475 -25.71 -0.52 23.83
C MET A 475 -25.80 -2.03 23.88
N VAL A 476 -25.29 -2.62 24.95
CA VAL A 476 -25.50 -4.05 25.25
C VAL A 476 -26.95 -4.30 25.66
N LYS A 477 -27.62 -5.25 24.99
CA LYS A 477 -28.96 -5.76 25.34
C LYS A 477 -28.95 -7.28 25.42
N GLY A 478 -28.91 -7.80 26.65
CA GLY A 478 -28.77 -9.24 26.86
C GLY A 478 -27.39 -9.71 26.37
N ASN A 479 -27.35 -10.67 25.45
CA ASN A 479 -26.12 -11.15 24.83
C ASN A 479 -25.70 -10.35 23.58
N ASP A 480 -26.56 -9.46 23.09
CA ASP A 480 -26.32 -8.72 21.84
C ASP A 480 -25.84 -7.30 22.14
N THR A 481 -25.21 -6.68 21.15
CA THR A 481 -24.87 -5.24 21.14
C THR A 481 -25.63 -4.55 20.02
N GLU A 482 -26.43 -3.54 20.33
CA GLU A 482 -27.07 -2.67 19.34
C GLU A 482 -26.22 -1.44 19.07
N ILE A 483 -25.99 -1.13 17.80
CA ILE A 483 -25.42 0.13 17.33
C ILE A 483 -26.55 0.93 16.72
N ALA A 484 -26.83 2.09 17.32
CA ALA A 484 -27.86 3.02 16.91
C ALA A 484 -27.24 4.32 16.41
N ILE A 485 -27.85 4.92 15.39
CA ILE A 485 -27.41 6.17 14.79
C ILE A 485 -28.46 7.27 14.94
N ASP A 486 -27.97 8.50 14.95
CA ASP A 486 -28.72 9.74 14.88
C ASP A 486 -27.94 10.68 13.94
N ARG A 487 -28.42 10.83 12.70
CA ARG A 487 -27.66 11.50 11.63
C ARG A 487 -27.64 13.03 11.74
N ASP A 488 -28.50 13.63 12.57
CA ASP A 488 -28.59 15.09 12.70
C ASP A 488 -28.30 15.62 14.11
N SER A 489 -27.82 14.74 15.00
CA SER A 489 -27.41 15.01 16.38
C SER A 489 -28.56 15.42 17.31
N GLU A 490 -28.65 14.74 18.47
CA GLU A 490 -29.64 15.02 19.53
C GLU A 490 -31.13 14.96 19.11
N GLY A 491 -31.46 14.22 18.05
CA GLY A 491 -32.81 13.70 17.85
C GLY A 491 -33.82 14.68 17.28
N SER A 492 -33.40 15.66 16.47
CA SER A 492 -34.30 16.64 15.87
C SER A 492 -35.16 16.04 14.74
N THR A 493 -34.58 15.89 13.56
CA THR A 493 -35.23 15.43 12.32
C THR A 493 -35.21 13.90 12.28
N HIS A 494 -34.12 13.30 12.72
CA HIS A 494 -33.96 11.86 12.81
C HIS A 494 -33.81 11.47 14.28
N LYS A 495 -34.59 10.49 14.75
CA LYS A 495 -34.42 9.98 16.11
C LYS A 495 -33.31 8.94 16.12
N MET A 496 -32.57 8.86 17.22
CA MET A 496 -31.69 7.74 17.51
C MET A 496 -32.38 6.40 17.24
N THR A 497 -31.92 5.68 16.21
CA THR A 497 -32.53 4.48 15.66
C THR A 497 -31.49 3.38 15.52
N THR A 498 -31.82 2.17 15.93
CA THR A 498 -30.94 1.00 15.76
C THR A 498 -30.66 0.79 14.28
N LEU A 499 -29.38 0.81 13.91
CA LEU A 499 -28.90 0.53 12.56
C LEU A 499 -28.55 -0.95 12.43
N VAL A 500 -27.80 -1.48 13.39
CA VAL A 500 -27.34 -2.87 13.35
C VAL A 500 -27.26 -3.49 14.75
N THR A 501 -27.55 -4.79 14.83
CA THR A 501 -27.40 -5.60 16.05
C THR A 501 -26.32 -6.66 15.88
N LEU A 502 -25.26 -6.59 16.69
CA LEU A 502 -24.23 -7.61 16.82
C LEU A 502 -24.74 -8.72 17.75
N THR A 503 -25.04 -9.88 17.20
CA THR A 503 -25.63 -11.03 17.89
C THR A 503 -24.55 -11.79 18.67
N ASP A 504 -24.82 -12.08 19.94
CA ASP A 504 -23.89 -12.74 20.87
C ASP A 504 -22.52 -12.03 21.04
N VAL A 505 -22.49 -10.73 20.81
CA VAL A 505 -21.30 -9.87 21.00
C VAL A 505 -21.56 -8.85 22.09
N GLN A 506 -20.59 -8.71 22.99
CA GLN A 506 -20.63 -7.77 24.12
C GLN A 506 -19.52 -6.73 23.96
N THR A 507 -19.86 -5.52 23.52
CA THR A 507 -18.89 -4.44 23.33
C THR A 507 -19.52 -3.06 23.62
N ASP A 508 -18.68 -2.04 23.71
CA ASP A 508 -19.10 -0.65 23.87
C ASP A 508 -18.38 0.27 22.86
N LEU A 509 -18.86 1.51 22.75
CA LEU A 509 -18.35 2.49 21.79
C LEU A 509 -16.85 2.76 22.00
N ALA A 510 -16.40 2.85 23.25
CA ALA A 510 -15.01 3.12 23.57
C ALA A 510 -14.09 1.97 23.16
N THR A 511 -14.55 0.73 23.32
CA THR A 511 -13.81 -0.48 22.91
C THR A 511 -13.68 -0.54 21.40
N LEU A 512 -14.77 -0.32 20.65
CA LEU A 512 -14.74 -0.32 19.19
C LEU A 512 -13.83 0.78 18.63
N LEU A 513 -13.85 1.98 19.21
CA LEU A 513 -12.97 3.08 18.80
C LEU A 513 -11.50 2.83 19.14
N ALA A 514 -11.21 2.34 20.36
CA ALA A 514 -9.85 2.00 20.75
C ALA A 514 -9.26 0.97 19.77
N ASN A 515 -10.09 0.02 19.34
CA ASN A 515 -9.73 -1.00 18.38
C ASN A 515 -9.74 -0.53 16.92
N GLN A 516 -10.15 0.71 16.64
CA GLN A 516 -10.32 1.25 15.28
C GLN A 516 -11.30 0.44 14.41
N GLN A 517 -12.31 -0.18 15.05
CA GLN A 517 -13.31 -1.04 14.40
C GLN A 517 -14.56 -0.27 13.92
N LEU A 518 -14.59 1.05 14.15
CA LEU A 518 -15.59 1.97 13.59
C LEU A 518 -14.88 2.97 12.70
N ILE A 519 -15.23 2.96 11.42
CA ILE A 519 -14.80 3.94 10.42
C ILE A 519 -15.98 4.92 10.28
N VAL A 520 -15.77 6.17 10.67
CA VAL A 520 -16.82 7.19 10.86
C VAL A 520 -16.40 8.54 10.33
#